data_AF-A0A6N7D2E0-F1
#
_entry.id   AF-A0A6N7D2E0-F1
#
_cell.length_a   1.000
_cell.length_b   1.000
_cell.length_c   1.000
_cell.angle_alpha   90.00
_cell.angle_beta   90.00
_cell.angle_gamma   90.00
#
_symmetry.space_group_name_H-M   'P 1'
#
loop_
_entity.id
_entity.type
_entity.pdbx_description
1 polymer ?
#
loop_
_entity_poly.entity_id
_entity_poly.type
_entity_poly.pdbx_seq_one_letter_code
_entity_poly.pdbx_strand_id
1 'polypeptide(L)' 'MPAGTAVPPPAALQPPRDAVDAFRRRMLADTLQRHGGSPAAAARALGLDRANVGRLARRLGVLPAPARTH' A
#
# COMPACT_ATOMS: atom_id res chain seq x y z
N MET A 1 -41.74 -27.44 -2.70
CA MET A 1 -41.05 -26.45 -3.54
C MET A 1 -39.74 -26.08 -2.86
N PRO A 2 -38.57 -26.57 -3.32
CA PRO A 2 -37.31 -26.11 -2.74
C PRO A 2 -37.03 -24.70 -3.25
N ALA A 3 -36.96 -23.74 -2.32
CA ALA A 3 -36.56 -22.37 -2.60
C ALA A 3 -35.15 -22.39 -3.20
N GLY A 4 -35.01 -21.79 -4.38
CA GLY A 4 -33.71 -21.61 -5.03
C GLY A 4 -32.80 -20.79 -4.13
N THR A 5 -31.76 -21.41 -3.59
CA THR A 5 -30.61 -20.71 -3.01
C THR A 5 -30.00 -19.86 -4.12
N ALA A 6 -30.34 -18.58 -4.14
CA ALA A 6 -29.66 -17.59 -4.96
C ALA A 6 -28.19 -17.61 -4.54
N VAL A 7 -27.33 -18.09 -5.43
CA VAL A 7 -25.88 -18.00 -5.23
C VAL A 7 -25.54 -16.52 -5.09
N PRO A 8 -24.90 -16.08 -3.99
CA PRO A 8 -24.47 -14.70 -3.88
C PRO A 8 -23.53 -14.41 -5.06
N PRO A 9 -23.64 -13.24 -5.71
CA PRO A 9 -22.73 -12.89 -6.78
C PRO A 9 -21.30 -13.05 -6.27
N PRO A 10 -20.38 -13.63 -7.07
CA PRO A 10 -19.00 -13.83 -6.63
C PRO A 10 -18.51 -12.47 -6.15
N ALA A 11 -18.24 -12.37 -4.85
CA ALA A 11 -17.70 -11.17 -4.23
C ALA A 11 -16.54 -10.76 -5.12
N ALA A 12 -16.69 -9.62 -5.82
CA ALA A 12 -15.82 -9.23 -6.91
C ALA A 12 -14.39 -9.39 -6.42
N LEU A 13 -13.72 -10.44 -6.90
CA LEU A 13 -12.36 -10.77 -6.49
C LEU A 13 -11.59 -9.52 -6.89
N GLN A 14 -11.27 -8.66 -5.91
CA GLN A 14 -10.51 -7.47 -6.20
C GLN A 14 -9.28 -7.96 -6.95
N PRO A 15 -8.99 -7.39 -8.14
CA PRO A 15 -7.88 -7.87 -8.93
C PRO A 15 -6.66 -7.94 -7.99
N PRO A 16 -5.87 -9.03 -7.99
CA PRO A 16 -4.88 -9.29 -6.94
C PRO A 16 -3.87 -8.14 -6.73
N ARG A 17 -3.76 -7.24 -7.72
CA ARG A 17 -3.04 -5.97 -7.61
C ARG A 17 -3.59 -5.04 -6.52
N ASP A 18 -4.89 -4.93 -6.35
CA ASP A 18 -5.52 -4.02 -5.37
C ASP A 18 -5.32 -4.51 -3.93
N ALA A 19 -5.47 -5.81 -3.69
CA ALA A 19 -5.24 -6.40 -2.37
C ALA A 19 -3.76 -6.27 -1.95
N VAL A 20 -2.85 -6.49 -2.90
CA VAL A 20 -1.41 -6.31 -2.68
C VAL A 20 -1.05 -4.85 -2.47
N ASP A 21 -1.64 -3.92 -3.23
CA ASP A 21 -1.37 -2.49 -3.08
C ASP A 21 -1.93 -1.94 -1.75
N ALA A 22 -3.10 -2.42 -1.30
CA ALA A 22 -3.65 -2.10 0.02
C ALA A 22 -2.74 -2.59 1.17
N PHE A 23 -2.24 -3.83 1.06
CA PHE A 23 -1.28 -4.37 2.03
C PHE A 23 0.01 -3.56 2.04
N ARG A 24 0.58 -3.30 0.86
CA ARG A 24 1.78 -2.47 0.70
C ARG A 24 1.58 -1.08 1.29
N ARG A 25 0.42 -0.46 1.07
CA ARG A 25 0.08 0.85 1.62
C ARG A 25 0.13 0.86 3.14
N ARG A 26 -0.51 -0.12 3.79
CA ARG A 26 -0.49 -0.27 5.26
C ARG A 26 0.92 -0.51 5.79
N MET A 27 1.65 -1.43 5.18
CA MET A 27 3.03 -1.74 5.59
C MET A 27 3.95 -0.52 5.48
N LEU A 28 3.86 0.22 4.37
CA LEU A 28 4.64 1.43 4.18
C LEU A 28 4.24 2.54 5.14
N ALA A 29 2.94 2.72 5.39
CA ALA A 29 2.45 3.73 6.33
C ALA A 29 2.93 3.46 7.76
N ASP A 30 2.80 2.24 8.26
CA ASP A 30 3.22 1.86 9.61
C ASP A 30 4.75 2.03 9.78
N THR A 31 5.54 1.56 8.82
CA THR A 31 7.00 1.74 8.86
C THR A 31 7.42 3.20 8.74
N LEU A 32 6.79 3.98 7.87
CA LEU A 32 7.03 5.43 7.79
C LEU A 32 6.70 6.11 9.11
N GLN A 33 5.59 5.77 9.76
CA GLN A 33 5.21 6.34 11.06
C GLN A 33 6.24 6.00 12.15
N ARG A 34 6.72 4.75 12.22
CA ARG A 34 7.76 4.33 13.17
C ARG A 34 9.10 5.04 12.95
N HIS A 35 9.41 5.43 11.72
CA HIS A 35 10.67 6.06 11.35
C HIS A 35 10.56 7.57 11.05
N GLY A 36 9.54 8.25 11.61
CA GLY A 36 9.42 9.71 11.54
C GLY A 36 9.18 10.25 10.12
N GLY A 37 8.53 9.49 9.26
CA GLY A 37 8.26 9.87 7.88
C GLY A 37 9.46 9.77 6.94
N SER A 38 10.57 9.14 7.36
CA SER A 38 11.76 8.98 6.52
C SER A 38 11.65 7.75 5.61
N PRO A 39 11.49 7.92 4.28
CA PRO A 39 11.43 6.79 3.35
C PRO A 39 12.75 6.00 3.28
N ALA A 40 13.89 6.64 3.58
CA ALA A 40 15.18 5.96 3.61
C ALA A 40 15.29 5.00 4.81
N ALA A 41 14.80 5.42 5.98
CA ALA A 41 14.77 4.58 7.17
C ALA A 41 13.76 3.42 7.02
N ALA A 42 12.56 3.70 6.48
CA ALA A 42 11.59 2.66 6.16
C ALA A 42 12.13 1.64 5.15
N ALA A 43 12.84 2.09 4.12
CA ALA A 43 13.46 1.21 3.13
C ALA A 43 14.53 0.30 3.76
N ARG A 44 15.38 0.84 4.64
CA ARG A 44 16.38 0.05 5.38
C ARG A 44 15.72 -0.99 6.30
N ALA A 45 14.66 -0.59 7.01
CA ALA A 45 13.93 -1.49 7.90
C ALA A 45 13.22 -2.63 7.16
N LEU A 46 12.75 -2.35 5.93
CA LEU A 46 12.08 -3.33 5.08
C LEU A 46 13.04 -4.14 4.19
N GLY A 47 14.34 -3.83 4.19
CA GLY A 47 15.31 -4.43 3.27
C GLY A 47 15.05 -4.12 1.80
N LEU A 48 14.36 -3.01 1.52
CA LEU A 48 13.96 -2.59 0.17
C LEU A 48 14.85 -1.46 -0.35
N ASP A 49 14.88 -1.31 -1.67
CA ASP A 49 15.51 -0.15 -2.30
C ASP A 49 14.74 1.14 -1.96
N ARG A 50 15.47 2.17 -1.53
CA ARG A 50 14.93 3.48 -1.13
C ARG A 50 14.17 4.16 -2.26
N ALA A 51 14.63 4.02 -3.51
CA ALA A 51 13.99 4.67 -4.64
C ALA A 51 12.67 3.97 -4.98
N ASN A 52 12.63 2.64 -4.83
CA ASN A 52 11.40 1.87 -4.98
C ASN A 52 10.36 2.23 -3.90
N VAL A 53 10.78 2.30 -2.64
CA VAL A 53 9.93 2.72 -1.51
C VAL A 53 9.41 4.15 -1.72
N GLY A 54 10.27 5.08 -2.12
CA GLY A 54 9.86 6.46 -2.41
C GLY A 54 8.86 6.56 -3.56
N ARG A 55 9.05 5.80 -4.66
CA ARG A 55 8.10 5.73 -5.78
C ARG A 55 6.77 5.12 -5.34
N LEU A 56 6.82 4.02 -4.59
CA LEU A 56 5.64 3.31 -4.10
C LEU A 56 4.83 4.17 -3.13
N ALA A 57 5.50 4.85 -2.19
CA ALA A 57 4.85 5.73 -1.22
C ALA A 57 4.11 6.89 -1.89
N ARG A 58 4.69 7.47 -2.95
CA ARG A 58 4.05 8.53 -3.74
C ARG A 58 2.89 7.99 -4.55
N ARG A 59 3.06 6.83 -5.22
CA ARG A 59 2.00 6.18 -6.00
C ARG A 59 0.79 5.81 -5.14
N LEU A 60 1.03 5.36 -3.90
CA LEU A 60 -0.01 4.98 -2.96
C LEU A 60 -0.55 6.16 -2.12
N GLY A 61 -0.03 7.38 -2.35
CA GLY A 61 -0.45 8.59 -1.63
C GLY A 61 -0.20 8.55 -0.12
N VAL A 62 0.85 7.86 0.32
CA VAL A 62 1.25 7.75 1.74
C VAL A 62 2.29 8.80 2.10
N LEU A 63 3.11 9.22 1.14
CA LEU A 63 4.11 10.27 1.33
C LEU A 63 3.79 11.45 0.40
N PRO A 64 3.73 12.69 0.92
CA PRO A 64 3.63 13.87 0.09
C PRO A 64 4.85 13.98 -0.83
N ALA A 65 4.66 14.54 -2.02
CA ALA A 65 5.78 14.86 -2.91
C ALA A 65 6.77 15.75 -2.15
N PRO A 66 8.09 15.55 -2.30
CA PRO A 66 9.07 16.34 -1.58
C PRO A 66 8.84 17.82 -1.88
N ALA A 67 8.75 18.64 -0.83
CA ALA A 67 8.81 20.08 -0.97
C ALA A 67 10.13 20.39 -1.68
N ARG A 68 10.06 20.91 -2.90
CA ARG A 68 11.24 21.40 -3.62
C ARG A 68 11.72 22.63 -2.86
N THR A 69 12.68 22.45 -1.97
CA THR A 69 13.41 23.58 -1.37
C THR A 69 14.27 24.17 -2.48
N HIS A 70 13.97 25.43 -2.83
CA HIS A 70 14.65 26.23 -3.83
C HIS A 70 15.75 27.08 -3.17
#